data_AF-S0DHG0-F1
#
_entry.id   AF-S0DHG0-F1
#
_cell.length_a   1.000
_cell.length_b   1.000
_cell.length_c   1.000
_cell.angle_alpha   90.00
_cell.angle_beta   90.00
_cell.angle_gamma   90.00
#
_symmetry.space_group_name_H-M   'P 1'
#
loop_
_entity.id
_entity.type
_entity.pdbx_description
1 polymer ?
#
loop_
_entity_poly.entity_id
_entity_poly.type
_entity_poly.pdbx_seq_one_letter_code
_entity_poly.pdbx_strand_id
1 'polypeptide(L)'
;MKNGDIFFIFTNETLKKILNISSPNKLSKIKKELQNAGLFSQIRVGLNKPNKLYLKKPVLTKEDVYLIKKEENIFESRNNKDVSNSYANDTDINDTDINDTTTKTVKGSSSKKKYLVKLLEEEMSVRPTKAFVEKIASLSINMSNELLDYAIKYASENGNNPKQYLAKILQVWANNHIYDLEQAQNFNVKYNIHSLKSKEKTPRWITHPEEFKLKEENDQELAAEAQAFKEHLTKKRRNYK
;
A
#
# COMPACT_ATOMS: atom_id res chain seq x y z
N MET A 1 -20.36 9.41 -23.36
CA MET A 1 -19.01 9.92 -23.15
C MET A 1 -18.94 11.26 -23.85
N LYS A 2 -18.67 12.33 -23.10
CA LYS A 2 -18.69 13.71 -23.61
C LYS A 2 -17.25 14.24 -23.71
N ASN A 3 -17.04 15.20 -24.60
CA ASN A 3 -15.77 15.93 -24.74
C ASN A 3 -15.48 16.67 -23.42
N GLY A 4 -14.71 16.05 -22.52
CA GLY A 4 -14.43 16.56 -21.17
C GLY A 4 -14.30 15.47 -20.09
N ASP A 5 -14.65 14.22 -20.40
CA ASP A 5 -14.48 13.11 -19.46
C ASP A 5 -12.99 12.85 -19.17
N ILE A 6 -12.61 12.80 -17.89
CA ILE A 6 -11.24 12.52 -17.45
C ILE A 6 -10.88 11.06 -17.76
N PHE A 7 -9.74 10.84 -18.38
CA PHE A 7 -9.22 9.51 -18.68
C PHE A 7 -7.74 9.40 -18.36
N PHE A 8 -7.30 8.16 -18.17
CA PHE A 8 -5.90 7.83 -17.96
C PHE A 8 -5.31 7.14 -19.20
N ILE A 9 -4.04 7.44 -19.47
CA ILE A 9 -3.22 6.72 -20.44
C ILE A 9 -2.13 5.99 -19.67
N PHE A 10 -2.42 4.74 -19.29
CA PHE A 10 -1.47 3.91 -18.54
C PHE A 10 -1.24 2.58 -19.24
N THR A 11 0.02 2.16 -19.28
CA THR A 11 0.39 0.80 -19.68
C THR A 11 0.10 -0.18 -18.53
N ASN A 12 0.01 -1.47 -18.85
CA ASN A 12 -0.17 -2.49 -17.82
C ASN A 12 0.96 -2.49 -16.78
N GLU A 13 2.18 -2.16 -17.18
CA GLU A 13 3.32 -2.03 -16.26
C GLU A 13 3.18 -0.85 -15.29
N THR A 14 2.73 0.30 -15.79
CA THR A 14 2.46 1.46 -14.91
C THR A 14 1.33 1.19 -13.93
N LEU A 15 0.26 0.52 -14.37
CA LEU A 15 -0.85 0.13 -13.50
C LEU A 15 -0.40 -0.84 -12.40
N LYS A 16 0.45 -1.82 -12.74
CA LYS A 16 1.03 -2.74 -11.74
C LYS A 16 1.81 -1.99 -10.67
N LYS A 17 2.63 -1.02 -11.05
CA LYS A 17 3.41 -0.21 -10.10
C LYS A 17 2.52 0.65 -9.21
N ILE A 18 1.55 1.36 -9.79
CA ILE A 18 0.63 2.24 -9.05
C ILE A 18 -0.20 1.44 -8.04
N LEU A 19 -0.73 0.28 -8.47
CA LEU A 19 -1.56 -0.57 -7.62
C LEU A 19 -0.73 -1.51 -6.71
N ASN A 20 0.61 -1.44 -6.79
CA ASN A 20 1.54 -2.32 -6.10
C ASN A 20 1.21 -3.82 -6.29
N ILE A 21 0.98 -4.22 -7.55
CA ILE A 21 0.64 -5.59 -7.96
C ILE A 21 1.80 -6.19 -8.74
N SER A 22 2.32 -7.33 -8.25
CA SER A 22 3.39 -8.05 -8.94
C SER A 22 2.89 -8.92 -10.10
N SER A 23 1.66 -9.46 -10.01
CA SER A 23 1.17 -10.45 -10.97
C SER A 23 0.28 -9.85 -12.08
N PRO A 24 0.52 -10.17 -13.36
CA PRO A 24 -0.30 -9.68 -14.47
C PRO A 24 -1.74 -10.22 -14.40
N ASN A 25 -1.93 -11.44 -13.90
CA ASN A 25 -3.24 -12.07 -13.76
C ASN A 25 -4.15 -11.32 -12.78
N LYS A 26 -3.57 -10.80 -11.68
CA LYS A 26 -4.33 -10.02 -10.70
C LYS A 26 -4.79 -8.68 -11.28
N LEU A 27 -3.93 -8.01 -12.05
CA LEU A 27 -4.33 -6.79 -12.77
C LEU A 27 -5.49 -7.06 -13.75
N SER A 28 -5.44 -8.16 -14.50
CA SER A 28 -6.51 -8.53 -15.42
C SER A 28 -7.82 -8.86 -14.71
N LYS A 29 -7.78 -9.52 -13.55
CA LYS A 29 -8.98 -9.80 -12.73
C LYS A 29 -9.62 -8.51 -12.22
N ILE A 30 -8.84 -7.61 -11.64
CA ILE A 30 -9.33 -6.33 -11.13
C ILE A 30 -9.99 -5.52 -12.25
N LYS A 31 -9.36 -5.45 -13.43
CA LYS A 31 -9.96 -4.77 -14.58
C LYS A 31 -11.32 -5.37 -14.95
N LYS A 32 -11.43 -6.69 -15.03
CA LYS A 32 -12.68 -7.38 -15.35
C LYS A 32 -13.75 -7.15 -14.29
N GLU A 33 -13.41 -7.26 -13.01
CA GLU A 33 -14.34 -7.05 -11.90
C GLU A 33 -14.88 -5.61 -11.90
N LEU A 34 -14.00 -4.61 -12.11
CA LEU A 34 -14.43 -3.21 -12.21
C LEU A 34 -15.26 -2.93 -13.47
N GLN A 35 -15.02 -3.63 -14.57
CA GLN A 35 -15.86 -3.54 -15.77
C GLN A 35 -17.26 -4.11 -15.50
N ASN A 36 -17.31 -5.29 -14.85
CA ASN A 36 -18.57 -5.96 -14.51
C ASN A 36 -19.40 -5.14 -13.52
N ALA A 37 -18.77 -4.47 -12.56
CA ALA A 37 -19.42 -3.56 -11.63
C ALA A 37 -19.83 -2.21 -12.27
N GLY A 38 -19.49 -1.98 -13.55
CA GLY A 38 -19.79 -0.73 -14.25
C GLY A 38 -18.94 0.47 -13.80
N LEU A 39 -17.86 0.24 -13.03
CA LEU A 39 -17.00 1.27 -12.46
C LEU A 39 -15.80 1.64 -13.35
N PHE A 40 -15.51 0.82 -14.36
CA PHE A 40 -14.36 1.02 -15.25
C PHE A 40 -14.72 0.77 -16.71
N SER A 41 -14.09 1.52 -17.62
CA SER A 41 -14.23 1.29 -19.06
C SER A 41 -12.94 1.60 -19.78
N GLN A 42 -12.68 0.85 -20.85
CA GLN A 42 -11.45 0.95 -21.62
C GLN A 42 -11.79 1.09 -23.10
N ILE A 43 -11.26 2.13 -23.75
CA ILE A 43 -11.45 2.38 -25.18
C ILE A 43 -10.12 2.23 -25.90
N ARG A 44 -10.11 1.42 -26.96
CA ARG A 44 -8.96 1.27 -27.85
C ARG A 44 -8.91 2.47 -28.81
N VAL A 45 -7.78 3.16 -28.86
CA VAL A 45 -7.63 4.40 -29.64
C VAL A 45 -7.02 4.15 -31.03
N GLY A 46 -6.27 3.05 -31.20
CA GLY A 46 -5.65 2.69 -32.49
C GLY A 46 -4.59 1.59 -32.35
N LEU A 47 -3.96 1.25 -33.48
CA LEU A 47 -2.81 0.34 -33.50
C LEU A 47 -1.59 1.05 -32.87
N ASN A 48 -0.87 0.36 -31.99
CA ASN A 48 0.28 0.88 -31.23
C ASN A 48 0.02 2.10 -30.32
N LYS A 49 -1.23 2.51 -30.12
CA LYS A 49 -1.58 3.57 -29.16
C LYS A 49 -2.08 2.96 -27.84
N PRO A 50 -1.66 3.49 -26.69
CA PRO A 50 -2.16 3.04 -25.40
C PRO A 50 -3.66 3.33 -25.29
N ASN A 51 -4.39 2.44 -24.61
CA ASN A 51 -5.83 2.55 -24.44
C ASN A 51 -6.19 3.67 -23.48
N LYS A 52 -7.33 4.34 -23.72
CA LYS A 52 -7.91 5.30 -22.79
C LYS A 52 -8.69 4.56 -21.72
N LEU A 53 -8.36 4.81 -20.46
CA LEU A 53 -9.00 4.19 -19.31
C LEU A 53 -9.89 5.22 -18.61
N TYR A 54 -11.16 4.89 -18.42
CA TYR A 54 -12.16 5.74 -17.78
C TYR A 54 -12.60 5.12 -16.46
N LEU A 55 -12.54 5.90 -15.38
CA LEU A 55 -13.18 5.56 -14.11
C LEU A 55 -14.57 6.18 -14.05
N LYS A 56 -15.53 5.41 -13.57
CA LYS A 56 -16.94 5.81 -13.42
C LYS A 56 -17.27 5.93 -11.94
N LYS A 57 -18.23 6.80 -11.64
CA LYS A 57 -18.79 6.93 -10.29
C LYS A 57 -19.71 5.73 -10.00
N PRO A 58 -19.77 5.24 -8.76
CA PRO A 58 -20.72 4.21 -8.37
C PRO A 58 -22.16 4.74 -8.46
N VAL A 59 -23.10 3.81 -8.64
CA VAL A 59 -24.53 4.10 -8.57
C VAL A 59 -24.95 3.98 -7.11
N LEU A 60 -25.64 4.99 -6.59
CA LEU A 60 -26.15 5.00 -5.22
C LEU A 60 -27.65 4.68 -5.23
N THR A 61 -28.06 3.71 -4.42
CA THR A 61 -29.46 3.40 -4.14
C THR A 61 -29.91 4.06 -2.84
N LYS A 62 -31.23 4.10 -2.58
CA LYS A 62 -31.76 4.71 -1.35
C LYS A 62 -31.38 3.88 -0.12
N GLU A 63 -31.30 2.57 -0.31
CA GLU A 63 -30.89 1.57 0.67
C GLU A 63 -29.43 1.81 1.09
N ASP A 64 -28.53 2.07 0.14
CA ASP A 64 -27.12 2.38 0.43
C ASP A 64 -26.99 3.62 1.32
N VAL A 65 -27.74 4.68 1.01
CA VAL A 65 -27.73 5.92 1.80
C VAL A 65 -28.20 5.68 3.23
N TYR A 66 -29.21 4.83 3.42
CA TYR A 66 -29.69 4.47 4.74
C TYR A 66 -28.64 3.67 5.54
N LEU A 67 -27.99 2.70 4.91
CA LEU A 67 -26.95 1.89 5.54
C LEU A 67 -25.74 2.75 5.96
N ILE A 68 -25.27 3.62 5.07
CA ILE A 68 -24.16 4.54 5.36
C ILE A 68 -24.50 5.43 6.56
N LYS A 69 -25.69 6.06 6.57
CA LYS A 69 -26.12 6.90 7.71
C LYS A 69 -26.23 6.12 9.01
N LYS A 70 -26.70 4.88 8.97
CA LYS A 70 -26.80 4.01 10.15
C LYS A 70 -25.40 3.71 10.72
N GLU A 71 -24.44 3.37 9.85
CA GLU A 71 -23.06 3.12 10.27
C GLU A 71 -22.39 4.38 10.83
N GLU A 72 -22.60 5.54 10.20
CA GLU A 72 -22.08 6.83 10.68
C GLU A 72 -22.63 7.21 12.06
N ASN A 73 -23.92 7.01 12.32
CA ASN A 73 -24.52 7.28 13.64
C ASN A 73 -24.01 6.32 14.73
N ILE A 74 -23.71 5.06 14.39
CA ILE A 74 -23.10 4.12 15.34
C ILE A 74 -21.69 4.57 15.72
N PHE A 75 -20.94 5.15 14.79
CA PHE A 75 -19.60 5.68 15.04
C PHE A 75 -19.63 6.92 15.94
N GLU A 76 -20.57 7.85 15.73
CA GLU A 76 -20.74 9.03 16.59
C GLU A 76 -21.17 8.66 18.03
N SER A 77 -22.01 7.63 18.20
CA SER A 77 -22.46 7.18 19.53
C SER A 77 -21.34 6.52 20.35
N ARG A 78 -20.32 5.94 19.71
CA ARG A 78 -19.16 5.33 20.40
C ARG A 78 -18.17 6.36 20.93
N ASN A 79 -18.14 7.56 20.36
CA ASN A 79 -17.24 8.65 20.81
C ASN A 79 -17.82 9.44 22.00
N ASN A 80 -19.08 9.19 22.40
CA ASN A 80 -19.79 9.89 23.48
C ASN A 80 -20.10 9.02 24.71
N LYS A 81 -19.60 7.77 24.77
CA LYS A 81 -19.67 6.98 26.00
C LYS A 81 -18.37 7.11 26.77
N ASP A 82 -18.33 8.18 27.56
CA ASP A 82 -17.42 8.31 28.68
C ASP A 82 -17.43 7.03 29.52
N VAL A 83 -16.21 6.62 29.86
CA VAL A 83 -15.84 5.57 30.78
C VAL A 83 -16.63 5.73 32.08
N SER A 84 -17.54 4.80 32.36
CA SER A 84 -18.14 4.64 33.69
C SER A 84 -18.27 3.17 34.03
N ASN A 85 -17.32 2.75 34.88
CA ASN A 85 -17.37 1.74 35.94
C ASN A 85 -18.13 0.42 35.79
N SER A 86 -17.55 -0.57 36.49
CA SER A 86 -17.97 -1.95 36.77
C SER A 86 -17.51 -2.96 35.69
N TYR A 87 -16.75 -4.00 36.01
CA TYR A 87 -16.79 -4.84 37.21
C TYR A 87 -15.38 -5.30 37.61
N ALA A 88 -15.10 -5.23 38.92
CA ALA A 88 -14.06 -6.04 39.54
C ALA A 88 -14.50 -7.51 39.48
N ASN A 89 -13.71 -8.36 38.84
CA ASN A 89 -13.82 -9.80 39.01
C ASN A 89 -12.68 -10.23 39.92
N ASP A 90 -13.05 -10.29 41.19
CA ASP A 90 -12.42 -11.12 42.20
C ASP A 90 -12.64 -12.58 41.80
N THR A 91 -11.56 -13.30 41.54
CA THR A 91 -11.57 -14.77 41.56
C THR A 91 -10.25 -15.26 42.14
N ASP A 92 -10.33 -15.54 43.43
CA ASP A 92 -9.53 -16.50 44.16
C ASP A 92 -9.65 -17.88 43.47
N ILE A 93 -8.56 -18.40 42.90
CA ILE A 93 -8.49 -19.81 42.48
C ILE A 93 -7.17 -20.40 42.96
N ASN A 94 -7.31 -21.21 44.01
CA ASN A 94 -6.31 -22.07 44.60
C ASN A 94 -5.73 -23.11 43.62
N ASP A 95 -4.46 -23.42 43.87
CA ASP A 95 -3.75 -24.69 43.69
C ASP A 95 -4.01 -25.54 42.45
N THR A 96 -2.94 -25.69 41.66
CA THR A 96 -2.50 -27.04 41.30
C THR A 96 -0.98 -27.06 41.12
N ASP A 97 -0.33 -27.63 42.13
CA ASP A 97 1.02 -28.19 42.03
C ASP A 97 1.08 -29.18 40.86
N ILE A 98 1.90 -28.89 39.85
CA ILE A 98 2.44 -29.93 38.96
C ILE A 98 3.96 -29.74 38.90
N ASN A 99 4.58 -30.76 39.46
CA ASN A 99 5.97 -30.98 39.75
C ASN A 99 6.88 -31.19 38.52
N ASP A 100 8.17 -31.03 38.81
CA ASP A 100 9.33 -30.98 37.92
C ASP A 100 9.52 -32.15 36.96
N THR A 101 10.08 -31.84 35.78
CA THR A 101 11.20 -32.63 35.26
C THR A 101 12.25 -31.74 34.61
N THR A 102 13.46 -31.90 35.13
CA THR A 102 14.67 -31.11 34.94
C THR A 102 15.25 -31.25 33.54
N THR A 103 15.26 -30.16 32.76
CA THR A 103 16.40 -29.81 31.90
C THR A 103 16.55 -28.29 31.88
N LYS A 104 17.76 -27.84 32.20
CA LYS A 104 18.17 -26.44 32.31
C LYS A 104 18.05 -25.75 30.95
N THR A 105 17.19 -24.73 30.83
CA THR A 105 17.40 -23.49 30.06
C THR A 105 16.20 -22.55 30.29
N VAL A 106 16.44 -21.47 31.04
CA VAL A 106 15.68 -20.21 31.17
C VAL A 106 14.23 -20.21 30.63
N LYS A 107 13.28 -20.70 31.44
CA LYS A 107 11.82 -20.72 31.19
C LYS A 107 11.16 -19.38 31.58
N GLY A 108 11.21 -18.38 30.70
CA GLY A 108 10.33 -17.20 30.78
C GLY A 108 9.55 -16.92 29.48
N SER A 109 9.99 -17.50 28.36
CA SER A 109 9.48 -17.16 27.01
C SER A 109 8.34 -18.07 26.52
N SER A 110 8.13 -19.23 27.16
CA SER A 110 7.16 -20.24 26.69
C SER A 110 5.70 -19.79 26.85
N SER A 111 5.36 -19.20 28.00
CA SER A 111 3.98 -18.81 28.33
C SER A 111 3.49 -17.62 27.49
N LYS A 112 4.32 -16.59 27.30
CA LYS A 112 3.98 -15.39 26.50
C LYS A 112 3.76 -15.73 25.02
N LYS A 113 4.56 -16.66 24.46
CA LYS A 113 4.38 -17.15 23.08
C LYS A 113 3.08 -17.95 22.91
N LYS A 114 2.74 -18.81 23.87
CA LYS A 114 1.51 -19.61 23.82
C LYS A 114 0.25 -18.72 23.92
N TYR A 115 0.30 -17.71 24.80
CA TYR A 115 -0.74 -16.68 24.92
C TYR A 115 -0.90 -15.89 23.61
N LEU A 116 0.20 -15.41 23.03
CA LEU A 116 0.22 -14.71 21.75
C LEU A 116 -0.42 -15.51 20.60
N VAL A 117 -0.12 -16.80 20.50
CA VAL A 117 -0.68 -17.66 19.45
C VAL A 117 -2.19 -17.77 19.60
N LYS A 118 -2.68 -18.01 20.82
CA LYS A 118 -4.12 -18.11 21.10
C LYS A 118 -4.86 -16.82 20.74
N LEU A 119 -4.33 -15.68 21.19
CA LEU A 119 -4.93 -14.38 20.95
C LEU A 119 -4.95 -14.00 19.46
N LEU A 120 -3.87 -14.29 18.73
CA LEU A 120 -3.81 -14.07 17.28
C LEU A 120 -4.74 -15.02 16.50
N GLU A 121 -4.98 -16.24 17.00
CA GLU A 121 -5.93 -17.17 16.41
C GLU A 121 -7.39 -16.70 16.60
N GLU A 122 -7.73 -16.22 17.81
CA GLU A 122 -9.06 -15.69 18.13
C GLU A 122 -9.38 -14.42 17.33
N GLU A 123 -8.46 -13.46 17.26
CA GLU A 123 -8.73 -12.15 16.63
C GLU A 123 -8.57 -12.13 15.10
N MET A 124 -7.62 -12.89 14.54
CA MET A 124 -7.29 -12.78 13.10
C MET A 124 -7.91 -13.86 12.21
N SER A 125 -8.70 -14.79 12.76
CA SER A 125 -9.37 -15.89 12.03
C SER A 125 -8.43 -16.76 11.16
N VAL A 126 -7.10 -16.64 11.32
CA VAL A 126 -6.07 -17.33 10.53
C VAL A 126 -4.88 -17.63 11.42
N ARG A 127 -4.53 -18.91 11.55
CA ARG A 127 -3.37 -19.35 12.33
C ARG A 127 -2.11 -18.56 11.96
N PRO A 128 -1.42 -17.92 12.92
CA PRO A 128 -0.18 -17.21 12.65
C PRO A 128 0.95 -18.19 12.34
N THR A 129 1.81 -17.84 11.38
CA THR A 129 2.99 -18.66 11.06
C THR A 129 4.00 -18.56 12.21
N LYS A 130 4.73 -19.64 12.51
CA LYS A 130 5.75 -19.67 13.58
C LYS A 130 6.75 -18.49 13.48
N ALA A 131 7.25 -18.20 12.27
CA ALA A 131 8.15 -17.07 12.02
C ALA A 131 7.54 -15.70 12.35
N PHE A 132 6.22 -15.55 12.15
CA PHE A 132 5.52 -14.32 12.50
C PHE A 132 5.38 -14.18 14.01
N VAL A 133 5.03 -15.26 14.72
CA VAL A 133 4.94 -15.28 16.19
C VAL A 133 6.29 -14.92 16.83
N GLU A 134 7.39 -15.47 16.31
CA GLU A 134 8.74 -15.16 16.79
C GLU A 134 9.10 -13.68 16.56
N LYS A 135 8.76 -13.13 15.39
CA LYS A 135 8.95 -11.72 15.08
C LYS A 135 8.15 -10.80 16.01
N ILE A 136 6.90 -11.15 16.31
CA ILE A 136 6.07 -10.35 17.20
C ILE A 136 6.57 -10.46 18.64
N ALA A 137 6.93 -11.66 19.08
CA ALA A 137 7.47 -11.90 20.43
C ALA A 137 8.78 -11.16 20.69
N SER A 138 9.64 -10.99 19.68
CA SER A 138 10.87 -10.19 19.82
C SER A 138 10.59 -8.69 19.88
N LEU A 139 9.59 -8.20 19.14
CA LEU A 139 9.17 -6.79 19.15
C LEU A 139 8.42 -6.40 20.43
N SER A 140 7.63 -7.31 21.00
CA SER A 140 6.82 -7.07 22.20
C SER A 140 7.47 -7.55 23.50
N ILE A 141 8.77 -7.87 23.49
CA ILE A 141 9.47 -8.44 24.64
C ILE A 141 9.37 -7.54 25.88
N ASN A 142 9.49 -6.22 25.69
CA ASN A 142 9.43 -5.20 26.73
C ASN A 142 8.06 -4.50 26.84
N MET A 143 7.05 -4.92 26.08
CA MET A 143 5.71 -4.32 26.12
C MET A 143 4.81 -5.03 27.14
N SER A 144 3.94 -4.26 27.79
CA SER A 144 2.89 -4.81 28.66
C SER A 144 1.93 -5.70 27.87
N ASN A 145 1.32 -6.68 28.54
CA ASN A 145 0.37 -7.57 27.89
C ASN A 145 -0.90 -6.80 27.44
N GLU A 146 -1.33 -5.81 28.21
CA GLU A 146 -2.46 -4.94 27.87
C GLU A 146 -2.22 -4.12 26.60
N LEU A 147 -1.02 -3.57 26.44
CA LEU A 147 -0.62 -2.87 25.22
C LEU A 147 -0.63 -3.81 24.00
N LEU A 148 -0.23 -5.06 24.19
CA LEU A 148 -0.19 -6.07 23.14
C LEU A 148 -1.60 -6.50 22.71
N ASP A 149 -2.51 -6.69 23.66
CA ASP A 149 -3.92 -6.98 23.40
C ASP A 149 -4.59 -5.84 22.64
N TYR A 150 -4.35 -4.60 23.10
CA TYR A 150 -4.82 -3.41 22.42
C TYR A 150 -4.28 -3.32 20.99
N ALA A 151 -2.97 -3.58 20.77
CA ALA A 151 -2.36 -3.55 19.45
C ALA A 151 -3.00 -4.56 18.49
N ILE A 152 -3.27 -5.78 18.97
CA ILE A 152 -3.86 -6.87 18.17
C ILE A 152 -5.29 -6.52 17.78
N LYS A 153 -6.10 -6.09 18.75
CA LYS A 153 -7.48 -5.64 18.52
C LYS A 153 -7.53 -4.46 17.55
N TYR A 154 -6.74 -3.42 17.81
CA TYR A 154 -6.67 -2.23 16.96
C TYR A 154 -6.22 -2.59 15.53
N ALA A 155 -5.28 -3.52 15.38
CA ALA A 155 -4.82 -3.97 14.07
C ALA A 155 -5.86 -4.80 13.31
N SER A 156 -6.68 -5.59 14.02
CA SER A 156 -7.79 -6.36 13.46
C SER A 156 -8.89 -5.42 12.93
N GLU A 157 -9.23 -4.39 13.69
CA GLU A 157 -10.31 -3.45 13.35
C GLU A 157 -9.92 -2.45 12.24
N ASN A 158 -8.67 -1.98 12.21
CA ASN A 158 -8.25 -0.87 11.33
C ASN A 158 -7.36 -1.32 10.15
N GLY A 159 -6.83 -2.54 10.18
CA GLY A 159 -5.85 -3.01 9.20
C GLY A 159 -6.50 -3.76 8.04
N ASN A 160 -6.34 -3.26 6.80
CA ASN A 160 -6.67 -4.05 5.59
C ASN A 160 -5.83 -5.35 5.48
N ASN A 161 -4.67 -5.39 6.14
CA ASN A 161 -3.92 -6.61 6.40
C ASN A 161 -3.46 -6.60 7.87
N PRO A 162 -4.25 -7.19 8.79
CA PRO A 162 -4.02 -7.08 10.22
C PRO A 162 -2.62 -7.51 10.65
N LYS A 163 -2.07 -8.59 10.06
CA LYS A 163 -0.72 -9.10 10.40
C LYS A 163 0.38 -8.10 10.05
N GLN A 164 0.31 -7.51 8.85
CA GLN A 164 1.27 -6.51 8.39
C GLN A 164 1.13 -5.21 9.19
N TYR A 165 -0.10 -4.84 9.52
CA TYR A 165 -0.40 -3.62 10.24
C TYR A 165 0.04 -3.69 11.71
N LEU A 166 -0.24 -4.80 12.40
CA LEU A 166 0.25 -5.10 13.75
C LEU A 166 1.78 -5.01 13.82
N ALA A 167 2.48 -5.64 12.88
CA ALA A 167 3.94 -5.60 12.87
C ALA A 167 4.50 -4.17 12.71
N LYS A 168 3.82 -3.31 11.94
CA LYS A 168 4.20 -1.90 11.78
C LYS A 168 3.94 -1.10 13.06
N ILE A 169 2.77 -1.28 13.69
CA ILE A 169 2.43 -0.62 14.95
C ILE A 169 3.47 -0.92 16.02
N LEU A 170 3.74 -2.21 16.24
CA LEU A 170 4.72 -2.65 17.25
C LEU A 170 6.13 -2.14 16.93
N GLN A 171 6.52 -2.09 15.66
CA GLN A 171 7.82 -1.54 15.26
C GLN A 171 7.92 -0.04 15.52
N VAL A 172 6.86 0.72 15.21
CA VAL A 172 6.81 2.17 15.49
C VAL A 172 6.86 2.41 17.00
N TRP A 173 6.09 1.67 17.79
CA TRP A 173 6.07 1.80 19.24
C TRP A 173 7.40 1.40 19.88
N ALA A 174 8.02 0.30 19.44
CA ALA A 174 9.34 -0.10 19.92
C ALA A 174 10.42 0.96 19.62
N ASN A 175 10.39 1.56 18.42
CA ASN A 175 11.33 2.61 18.02
C ASN A 175 11.13 3.92 18.81
N ASN A 176 9.93 4.18 19.31
CA ASN A 176 9.60 5.37 20.10
C ASN A 176 9.60 5.08 21.61
N HIS A 177 10.09 3.91 22.03
CA HIS A 177 10.15 3.49 23.44
C HIS A 177 8.80 3.51 24.17
N ILE A 178 7.74 3.10 23.47
CA ILE A 178 6.38 2.99 24.01
C ILE A 178 6.18 1.56 24.49
N TYR A 179 6.00 1.39 25.79
CA TYR A 179 5.88 0.09 26.44
C TYR A 179 4.60 -0.10 27.26
N ASP A 180 3.85 1.00 27.45
CA ASP A 180 2.59 1.03 28.19
C ASP A 180 1.41 1.52 27.33
N LEU A 181 0.19 1.18 27.75
CA LEU A 181 -1.05 1.54 27.06
C LEU A 181 -1.29 3.05 27.04
N GLU A 182 -1.04 3.76 28.14
CA GLU A 182 -1.26 5.20 28.22
C GLU A 182 -0.32 5.95 27.27
N GLN A 183 0.93 5.50 27.21
CA GLN A 183 1.93 6.03 26.28
C GLN A 183 1.51 5.83 24.83
N ALA A 184 0.92 4.69 24.50
CA ALA A 184 0.45 4.39 23.15
C ALA A 184 -0.78 5.22 22.76
N GLN A 185 -1.71 5.46 23.69
CA GLN A 185 -2.89 6.30 23.45
C GLN A 185 -2.51 7.77 23.23
N ASN A 186 -1.51 8.26 23.96
CA ASN A 186 -1.04 9.64 23.84
C ASN A 186 -0.04 9.83 22.69
N PHE A 187 0.33 8.74 21.99
CA PHE A 187 1.29 8.80 20.90
C PHE A 187 0.63 9.23 19.59
N ASN A 188 0.98 10.43 19.13
CA ASN A 188 0.59 10.93 17.82
C ASN A 188 1.70 10.67 16.79
N VAL A 189 1.40 9.92 15.73
CA VAL A 189 2.37 9.61 14.67
C VAL A 189 2.65 10.89 13.88
N LYS A 190 3.82 11.50 14.09
CA LYS A 190 4.32 12.54 13.19
C LYS A 190 4.55 11.92 11.82
N TYR A 191 3.64 12.16 10.88
CA TYR A 191 3.81 11.70 9.51
C TYR A 191 5.03 12.41 8.92
N ASN A 192 6.14 11.69 8.77
CA ASN A 192 7.25 12.16 7.96
C ASN A 192 6.83 11.99 6.49
N ILE A 193 6.04 12.95 6.01
CA ILE A 193 5.81 13.13 4.59
C ILE A 193 7.13 13.63 4.03
N HIS A 194 8.06 12.72 3.73
CA HIS A 194 9.09 13.04 2.75
C HIS A 194 8.33 13.41 1.47
N SER A 195 8.22 14.71 1.19
CA SER A 195 7.61 15.20 -0.04
C SER A 195 8.27 14.44 -1.18
N LEU A 196 7.51 13.62 -1.89
CA LEU A 196 7.97 12.97 -3.11
C LEU A 196 8.22 14.09 -4.12
N LYS A 197 9.41 14.70 -4.07
CA LYS A 197 9.83 15.67 -5.08
C LYS A 197 9.94 14.88 -6.38
N SER A 198 8.97 15.08 -7.26
CA SER A 198 9.01 14.57 -8.63
C SER A 198 10.31 15.06 -9.24
N LYS A 199 11.25 14.14 -9.50
CA LYS A 199 12.35 14.43 -10.41
C LYS A 199 11.72 14.38 -11.79
N GLU A 200 11.21 15.52 -12.27
CA GLU A 200 10.71 15.64 -13.62
C GLU A 200 11.81 15.19 -14.59
N LYS A 201 11.60 14.06 -15.24
CA LYS A 201 12.48 13.50 -16.27
C LYS A 201 12.01 13.92 -17.66
N THR A 202 11.32 15.04 -17.77
CA THR A 202 10.77 15.50 -19.04
C THR A 202 11.93 15.75 -20.00
N PRO A 203 12.01 15.02 -21.12
CA PRO A 203 13.07 15.22 -22.10
C PRO A 203 13.07 16.65 -22.65
N ARG A 204 14.25 17.20 -22.90
CA ARG A 204 14.45 18.62 -23.23
C ARG A 204 13.72 19.09 -24.49
N TRP A 205 13.52 18.18 -25.45
CA TRP A 205 12.77 18.44 -26.68
C TRP A 205 11.27 18.68 -26.46
N ILE A 206 10.72 18.26 -25.32
CA ILE A 206 9.32 18.55 -24.95
C ILE A 206 9.20 19.93 -24.29
N THR A 207 10.20 20.33 -23.50
CA THR A 207 10.20 21.62 -22.81
C THR A 207 10.71 22.77 -23.68
N HIS A 208 11.52 22.47 -24.70
CA HIS A 208 12.15 23.45 -25.59
C HIS A 208 11.95 23.02 -27.06
N PRO A 209 10.70 22.90 -27.54
CA PRO A 209 10.41 22.42 -28.89
C PRO A 209 11.03 23.32 -29.99
N GLU A 210 11.23 24.60 -29.70
CA GLU A 210 11.89 25.58 -30.57
C GLU A 210 13.34 25.20 -30.91
N GLU A 211 14.09 24.58 -29.98
CA GLU A 211 15.47 24.14 -30.20
C GLU A 211 15.58 22.92 -31.14
N PHE A 212 14.48 22.19 -31.32
CA PHE A 212 14.43 20.95 -32.09
C PHE A 212 13.52 21.04 -33.31
N LYS A 213 13.15 22.27 -33.72
CA LYS A 213 12.43 22.47 -34.98
C LYS A 213 13.31 22.01 -36.14
N LEU A 214 12.77 21.12 -36.96
CA LEU A 214 13.41 20.70 -38.20
C LEU A 214 13.49 21.92 -39.12
N LYS A 215 14.69 22.18 -39.67
CA LYS A 215 14.87 23.15 -40.76
C LYS A 215 13.94 22.77 -41.92
N GLU A 216 13.32 23.76 -42.56
CA GLU A 216 12.37 23.51 -43.65
C GLU A 216 13.06 22.84 -44.84
N GLU A 217 12.35 21.95 -45.56
CA GLU A 217 12.91 21.13 -46.66
C GLU A 217 13.52 21.93 -47.82
N ASN A 218 13.25 23.23 -47.91
CA ASN A 218 13.76 24.13 -48.95
C ASN A 218 15.00 24.94 -48.52
N ASP A 219 15.62 24.59 -47.37
CA ASP A 219 16.84 25.26 -46.92
C ASP A 219 18.00 24.93 -47.88
N GLN A 220 18.45 25.93 -48.64
CA GLN A 220 19.60 25.79 -49.56
C GLN A 220 20.85 25.28 -48.85
N GLU A 221 20.97 25.57 -47.55
CA GLU A 221 22.06 25.10 -46.69
C GLU A 221 22.03 23.57 -46.49
N LEU A 222 20.84 22.98 -46.32
CA LEU A 222 20.65 21.54 -46.16
C LEU A 222 20.92 20.79 -47.48
N ALA A 223 20.52 21.38 -48.60
CA ALA A 223 20.80 20.85 -49.94
C ALA A 223 22.30 20.82 -50.23
N ALA A 224 23.03 21.88 -49.86
CA ALA A 224 24.48 21.95 -49.98
C ALA A 224 25.19 20.91 -49.10
N GLU A 225 24.73 20.72 -47.85
CA GLU A 225 25.29 19.71 -46.94
C GLU A 225 25.04 18.28 -47.45
N ALA A 226 23.84 17.99 -47.95
CA ALA A 226 23.50 16.70 -48.56
C ALA A 226 24.34 16.43 -49.82
N GLN A 227 24.62 17.44 -50.63
CA GLN A 227 25.46 17.32 -51.81
C GLN A 227 26.94 17.09 -51.44
N ALA A 228 27.47 17.84 -50.48
CA ALA A 228 28.82 17.64 -49.95
C ALA A 228 29.01 16.23 -49.36
N PHE A 229 27.99 15.70 -48.67
CA PHE A 229 28.03 14.34 -48.15
C PHE A 229 28.05 13.28 -49.27
N LYS A 230 27.24 13.45 -50.32
CA LYS A 230 27.26 12.57 -51.51
C LYS A 230 28.61 12.62 -52.21
N GLU A 231 29.21 13.79 -52.36
CA GLU A 231 30.55 13.96 -52.93
C GLU A 231 31.62 13.27 -52.07
N HIS A 232 31.53 13.39 -50.74
CA HIS A 232 32.43 12.68 -49.82
C HIS A 232 32.35 11.16 -50.01
N LEU A 233 31.15 10.59 -50.13
CA LEU A 233 30.96 9.15 -50.36
C LEU A 233 31.53 8.70 -51.70
N THR A 234 31.37 9.50 -52.77
CA THR A 234 31.90 9.16 -54.09
C THR A 234 33.42 9.25 -54.16
N LYS A 235 34.02 10.24 -53.47
CA LYS A 235 35.47 10.39 -53.34
C LYS A 235 36.10 9.23 -52.55
N LYS A 236 35.44 8.79 -51.47
CA LYS A 236 35.84 7.60 -50.70
C LYS A 236 35.80 6.32 -51.55
N ARG A 237 34.83 6.18 -52.45
CA ARG A 237 34.71 5.05 -53.38
C ARG A 237 35.79 5.01 -54.47
N ARG A 238 36.36 6.16 -54.86
CA ARG A 238 37.41 6.26 -55.90
C ARG A 238 38.81 5.91 -55.37
N ASN A 239 39.06 6.03 -54.07
CA ASN A 239 40.36 5.73 -53.45
C ASN A 239 40.59 4.24 -53.13
N TYR A 240 39.70 3.33 -53.57
CA TYR A 240 39.82 1.88 -53.41
C TYR A 240 40.00 1.14 -54.75
N LYS A 241 40.51 1.81 -55.79
CA LYS A 241 40.99 1.19 -57.03
C LYS A 241 42.49 1.36 -57.17
#